data_AF-A0A9D2N5M7-F1
#
_entry.id   AF-A0A9D2N5M7-F1
#
_cell.length_a   1.000
_cell.length_b   1.000
_cell.length_c   1.000
_cell.angle_alpha   90.00
_cell.angle_beta   90.00
_cell.angle_gamma   90.00
#
_symmetry.space_group_name_H-M   'P 1'
#
loop_
_entity.id
_entity.type
_entity.pdbx_description
1 polymer ?
#
loop_
_entity_poly.entity_id
_entity_poly.type
_entity_poly.pdbx_seq_one_letter_code
_entity_poly.pdbx_strand_id
1 'polypeptide(L)'
;MKKYKGLIIGIVVLILLLAVYIVIKNLNLDEEEQEEETTETVFEIDGADISKLQIVSGENTFQFSHQDDTWTYSQDSSFPLSESVILDK
;
A
#
# COMPACT_ATOMS: atom_id res chain seq x y z
N MET A 1 16.35 -49.44 -29.81
CA MET A 1 16.11 -48.12 -29.17
C MET A 1 14.65 -47.63 -29.32
N LYS A 2 13.63 -48.50 -29.21
CA LYS A 2 12.19 -48.10 -29.39
C LYS A 2 11.45 -47.81 -28.06
N LYS A 3 11.98 -48.26 -26.92
CA LYS A 3 11.37 -48.16 -25.59
C LYS A 3 11.74 -46.90 -24.78
N TYR A 4 12.74 -46.14 -25.24
CA TYR A 4 13.17 -44.90 -24.59
C TYR A 4 12.72 -43.65 -25.35
N LYS A 5 12.06 -43.80 -26.50
CA LYS A 5 11.63 -42.66 -27.33
C LYS A 5 10.63 -41.76 -26.60
N GLY A 6 9.67 -42.36 -25.89
CA GLY A 6 8.72 -41.61 -25.05
C GLY A 6 9.40 -40.91 -23.89
N LEU A 7 10.40 -41.55 -23.26
CA LEU A 7 11.17 -40.96 -22.17
C LEU A 7 12.05 -39.79 -22.66
N ILE A 8 12.68 -39.93 -23.83
CA ILE A 8 13.47 -38.86 -24.46
C ILE A 8 12.58 -37.67 -24.83
N ILE A 9 11.39 -37.92 -25.38
CA ILE A 9 10.41 -36.87 -25.68
C ILE A 9 9.97 -36.16 -24.41
N GLY A 10 9.70 -36.90 -23.33
CA GLY A 10 9.37 -36.32 -22.02
C GLY A 10 10.49 -35.43 -21.47
N ILE A 11 11.75 -35.86 -21.57
CA ILE A 11 12.90 -35.06 -21.12
C ILE A 11 13.03 -33.78 -21.95
N VAL A 12 12.85 -33.85 -23.27
CA VAL A 12 12.90 -32.67 -24.15
C VAL A 12 11.81 -31.67 -23.78
N VAL A 13 10.58 -32.13 -23.55
CA VAL A 13 9.46 -31.27 -23.12
C VAL A 13 9.74 -30.65 -21.74
N LEU A 14 10.31 -31.41 -20.81
CA LEU A 14 10.66 -30.92 -19.48
C LEU A 14 11.71 -29.81 -19.54
N ILE A 15 12.75 -29.96 -20.36
CA ILE A 15 13.77 -28.93 -20.56
C ILE A 15 13.15 -27.66 -21.18
N LEU A 16 12.23 -27.83 -22.13
CA LEU A 16 11.51 -26.73 -22.76
C LEU A 16 10.66 -25.95 -21.74
N LEU A 17 9.95 -26.67 -20.87
CA LEU A 17 9.18 -26.07 -19.76
C LEU A 17 10.08 -25.32 -18.78
N LEU A 18 11.24 -25.86 -18.43
CA LEU A 18 12.19 -25.20 -17.54
C LEU A 18 12.77 -23.93 -18.17
N ALA A 19 13.09 -23.95 -19.47
CA ALA A 19 13.57 -22.76 -20.18
C ALA A 19 12.50 -21.66 -20.20
N VAL A 20 11.25 -22.00 -20.51
CA VAL A 20 10.12 -21.05 -20.46
C VAL A 20 9.91 -20.52 -19.05
N TYR A 21 9.96 -21.38 -18.04
CA TYR A 21 9.85 -20.97 -16.63
C TYR A 21 10.94 -19.99 -16.23
N ILE A 22 12.21 -20.22 -16.61
CA ILE A 22 13.32 -19.31 -16.31
C ILE A 22 13.16 -17.98 -17.04
N VAL A 23 12.69 -17.98 -18.30
CA VAL A 23 12.42 -16.74 -19.05
C VAL A 23 11.32 -15.93 -18.40
N ILE A 24 10.18 -16.57 -18.07
CA ILE A 24 9.06 -15.92 -17.36
C ILE A 24 9.55 -15.43 -16.00
N LYS A 25 10.22 -16.29 -15.23
CA LYS A 25 10.75 -15.93 -13.91
C LYS A 25 11.73 -14.78 -13.99
N ASN A 26 12.65 -14.73 -14.95
CA ASN A 26 13.58 -13.61 -15.09
C ASN A 26 12.88 -12.32 -15.54
N LEU A 27 11.83 -12.40 -16.35
CA LEU A 27 11.03 -11.23 -16.71
C LEU A 27 10.12 -10.77 -15.55
N ASN A 28 9.66 -11.68 -14.70
CA ASN A 28 8.84 -11.42 -13.51
C ASN A 28 9.64 -11.27 -12.21
N LEU A 29 10.98 -11.37 -12.25
CA LEU A 29 11.86 -11.16 -11.07
C LEU A 29 12.34 -9.71 -10.97
N ASP A 30 12.16 -8.92 -12.03
CA ASP A 30 12.26 -7.46 -11.95
C ASP A 30 10.95 -6.83 -11.45
N GLU A 31 9.88 -7.63 -11.31
CA GLU A 31 8.61 -7.29 -10.63
C GLU A 31 8.56 -7.83 -9.17
N GLU A 32 9.73 -8.02 -8.55
CA GLU A 32 9.92 -7.41 -7.23
C GLU A 32 10.27 -5.92 -7.41
N GLU A 33 9.64 -5.26 -8.40
CA GLU A 33 8.86 -4.07 -8.09
C GLU A 33 8.23 -4.34 -6.73
N GLN A 34 8.93 -3.89 -5.68
CA GLN A 34 8.28 -3.03 -4.73
C GLN A 34 7.19 -2.31 -5.54
N GLU A 35 5.95 -2.80 -5.42
CA GLU A 35 4.84 -1.91 -5.17
C GLU A 35 5.26 -1.08 -3.92
N GLU A 36 6.30 -0.24 -4.05
CA GLU A 36 6.10 1.17 -3.80
C GLU A 36 4.88 1.43 -4.65
N GLU A 37 3.71 1.29 -4.04
CA GLU A 37 2.61 2.14 -4.38
C GLU A 37 3.27 3.51 -4.50
N THR A 38 3.59 3.91 -5.73
CA THR A 38 3.51 5.29 -6.13
C THR A 38 2.03 5.58 -5.95
N THR A 39 1.66 5.74 -4.68
CA THR A 39 0.62 6.61 -4.23
C THR A 39 0.99 7.88 -4.96
N GLU A 40 0.40 8.08 -6.13
CA GLU A 40 0.33 9.41 -6.67
C GLU A 40 -0.51 10.14 -5.62
N THR A 41 0.18 10.70 -4.62
CA THR A 41 -0.38 11.57 -3.62
C THR A 41 -0.74 12.83 -4.39
N VAL A 42 -1.90 12.79 -5.06
CA VAL A 42 -2.46 13.92 -5.81
C VAL A 42 -2.59 15.15 -4.89
N PHE A 43 -2.65 14.90 -3.58
CA PHE A 43 -2.55 15.90 -2.53
C PHE A 43 -1.68 15.36 -1.38
N GLU A 44 -0.41 15.76 -1.35
CA GLU A 44 0.39 15.73 -0.13
C GLU A 44 0.12 17.05 0.60
N ILE A 45 -0.78 17.02 1.57
CA ILE A 45 -1.00 18.16 2.46
C ILE A 45 -0.11 17.89 3.66
N ASP A 46 0.89 18.74 3.89
CA ASP A 46 1.69 18.67 5.11
C ASP A 46 0.73 18.71 6.30
N GLY A 47 0.83 17.74 7.20
CA GLY A 47 0.00 17.70 8.41
C GLY A 47 0.11 18.99 9.23
N ALA A 48 1.23 19.71 9.13
CA ALA A 48 1.43 21.02 9.74
C ALA A 48 0.56 22.13 9.12
N ASP A 49 0.16 22.02 7.85
CA ASP A 49 -0.66 23.00 7.15
C ASP A 49 -2.17 22.83 7.41
N ILE A 50 -2.57 21.72 8.04
CA ILE A 50 -3.97 21.42 8.34
C ILE A 50 -4.41 22.18 9.61
N SER A 51 -5.09 23.31 9.41
CA SER A 51 -5.62 24.12 10.53
C SER A 51 -6.98 23.67 11.06
N LYS A 52 -7.77 22.94 10.26
CA LYS A 52 -9.15 22.53 10.61
C LYS A 52 -9.49 21.16 10.03
N LEU A 53 -10.17 20.34 10.82
CA LEU A 53 -10.73 19.06 10.40
C LEU A 53 -12.21 18.99 10.76
N GLN A 54 -13.01 18.44 9.85
CA GLN A 54 -14.43 18.16 10.11
C GLN A 54 -14.71 16.68 9.81
N ILE A 55 -15.20 15.96 10.81
CA ILE A 55 -15.57 14.55 10.70
C ILE A 55 -17.08 14.44 10.79
N VAL A 56 -17.71 13.86 9.78
CA VAL A 56 -19.16 13.61 9.76
C VAL A 56 -19.40 12.13 10.01
N SER A 57 -20.10 11.80 11.09
CA SER A 57 -20.47 10.43 11.45
C SER A 57 -21.99 10.34 11.62
N GLY A 58 -22.68 9.94 10.56
CA GLY A 58 -24.14 9.92 10.51
C GLY A 58 -24.72 11.33 10.61
N GLU A 59 -25.53 11.59 11.65
CA GLU A 59 -26.09 12.92 11.93
C GLU A 59 -25.16 13.82 12.76
N ASN A 60 -24.05 13.27 13.27
CA ASN A 60 -23.12 14.00 14.12
C ASN A 60 -21.98 14.61 13.30
N THR A 61 -21.69 15.88 13.56
CA THR A 61 -20.57 16.61 12.94
C THR A 61 -19.60 17.04 14.03
N PHE A 62 -18.36 16.57 13.93
CA PHE A 62 -17.27 16.90 14.83
C PHE A 62 -16.31 17.86 14.12
N GLN A 63 -15.98 18.98 14.76
CA GLN A 63 -15.06 19.98 14.24
C GLN A 63 -13.85 20.10 15.15
N PHE A 64 -12.66 20.03 14.56
CA PHE A 64 -11.39 20.14 15.27
C PHE A 64 -10.59 21.29 14.67
N SER A 65 -9.91 22.03 15.54
CA SER A 65 -9.01 23.12 15.18
C SER A 65 -7.62 22.85 15.73
N HIS A 66 -6.62 23.03 14.88
CA HIS A 66 -5.21 22.98 15.27
C HIS A 66 -4.74 24.39 15.56
N GLN A 67 -4.33 24.64 16.79
CA GLN A 67 -3.78 25.93 17.22
C GLN A 67 -2.63 25.66 18.19
N ASP A 68 -1.52 26.38 18.03
CA ASP A 68 -0.35 26.29 18.91
C ASP A 68 0.21 24.86 19.07
N ASP A 69 0.25 24.08 17.98
CA ASP A 69 0.75 22.70 17.96
C ASP A 69 -0.11 21.73 18.80
N THR A 70 -1.38 22.07 19.03
CA THR A 70 -2.33 21.25 19.78
C THR A 70 -3.68 21.19 19.07
N TRP A 71 -4.25 19.99 18.97
CA TRP A 71 -5.59 19.80 18.46
C TRP A 71 -6.62 20.06 19.56
N THR A 72 -7.68 20.78 19.20
CA THR A 72 -8.81 21.08 20.09
C THR A 72 -10.12 20.75 19.41
N TYR A 73 -11.06 20.19 20.17
CA TYR A 73 -12.42 19.98 19.68
C TYR A 73 -13.19 21.29 19.81
N SER A 74 -13.66 21.84 18.70
CA SER A 74 -14.22 23.20 18.65
C SER A 74 -15.52 23.36 19.44
N GLN A 75 -16.24 22.27 19.72
CA GLN A 75 -17.45 22.32 20.55
C GLN A 75 -17.17 22.10 22.05
N ASP A 76 -16.04 21.47 22.41
CA ASP A 76 -15.63 21.27 23.79
C ASP A 76 -14.10 21.21 23.89
N SER A 77 -13.51 22.34 24.30
CA SER A 77 -12.06 22.47 24.49
C SER A 77 -11.51 21.67 25.67
N SER A 78 -12.36 21.13 26.54
CA SER A 78 -11.96 20.27 27.65
C SER A 78 -11.93 18.79 27.28
N PHE A 79 -12.37 18.46 26.06
CA PHE A 79 -12.37 17.10 25.55
C PHE A 79 -10.93 16.59 25.36
N PRO A 80 -10.52 15.51 26.05
CA PRO A 80 -9.15 15.01 25.96
C PRO A 80 -8.92 14.34 24.60
N LEU A 81 -8.07 14.95 23.78
CA LEU A 81 -7.65 14.41 22.49
C LEU A 81 -6.33 13.64 22.64
N SER A 82 -6.24 12.47 22.01
CA SER A 82 -5.02 11.66 21.99
C SER A 82 -4.28 11.88 20.67
N GLU A 83 -3.40 12.87 20.64
CA GLU A 83 -2.66 13.28 19.43
C GLU A 83 -1.75 12.17 18.87
N SER A 84 -1.32 11.24 19.73
CA SER A 84 -0.54 10.06 19.33
C SER A 84 -1.27 9.10 18.38
N VAL A 85 -2.59 9.23 18.23
CA VAL A 85 -3.39 8.39 17.30
C VAL A 85 -3.54 9.06 15.93
N ILE A 86 -3.31 10.38 15.84
CA ILE A 86 -3.54 11.15 14.62
C ILE A 86 -2.27 11.29 13.77
N LEU A 87 -1.08 11.21 14.40
CA LEU A 87 0.21 11.48 13.75
C LEU A 87 1.03 10.24 13.36
N ASP A 88 0.48 9.04 13.54
CA ASP A 88 1.15 7.77 13.18
C ASP A 88 0.53 7.19 11.91
N LYS A 89 0.86 7.78 10.75
CA LYS A 89 0.78 7.11 9.45
C LYS A 89 1.70 7.77 8.42
#